data_AF-A0A1M6EWP4-F1
#
_entry.id   AF-A0A1M6EWP4-F1
#
_cell.length_a   1.000
_cell.length_b   1.000
_cell.length_c   1.000
_cell.angle_alpha   90.00
_cell.angle_beta   90.00
_cell.angle_gamma   90.00
#
_symmetry.space_group_name_H-M   'P 1'
#
loop_
_entity.id
_entity.type
_entity.pdbx_description
1 polymer ?
#
loop_
_entity_poly.entity_id
_entity_poly.type
_entity_poly.pdbx_seq_one_letter_code
_entity_poly.pdbx_strand_id
1 'polypeptide(L)'
;MNCKNIKEKVDIRTVLESFGKFPAKKHSKTAFYFALDREEEKPSLCVDFEKKIAFDFGTGKSYDVISIVQQLKKCSVSDALKYLSQFVVLNQNFTPKTLTPKPENYQILNVQEVKHPALLDYLKSRKVLEQKDLVKEVHYQLGRKQGFGIGFQNNSKGFEIRNAYSKICLGKKDITLIQSEIKHKEIALFEGFFDYLTFRNLEQDNTPSCDYLILNSTAMFSKPKKF
;
A
#
# COMPACT_ATOMS: atom_id res chain seq x y z
N MET A 1 24.27 13.89 15.90
CA MET A 1 23.08 13.06 16.21
C MET A 1 23.11 11.82 15.33
N ASN A 2 22.58 10.68 15.79
CA ASN A 2 22.52 9.46 14.97
C ASN A 2 21.25 9.43 14.09
N CYS A 3 21.25 8.56 13.06
CA CYS A 3 20.16 8.46 12.09
C CYS A 3 18.81 8.08 12.72
N LYS A 4 18.82 7.20 13.73
CA LYS A 4 17.58 6.73 14.40
C LYS A 4 16.86 7.90 15.09
N ASN A 5 17.59 8.68 15.88
CA ASN A 5 17.02 9.83 16.59
C ASN A 5 16.40 10.86 15.65
N ILE A 6 17.02 11.12 14.51
CA ILE A 6 16.50 12.07 13.52
C ILE A 6 15.20 11.58 12.88
N LYS A 7 15.15 10.31 12.47
CA LYS A 7 13.93 9.72 11.90
C LYS A 7 12.74 9.75 12.87
N GLU A 8 13.02 9.58 14.17
CA GLU A 8 11.99 9.62 15.21
C GLU A 8 11.52 11.06 15.51
N LYS A 9 12.45 12.03 15.61
CA LYS A 9 12.15 13.38 16.12
C LYS A 9 11.81 14.42 15.06
N VAL A 10 12.22 14.22 13.82
CA VAL A 10 11.98 15.20 12.74
C VAL A 10 10.70 14.83 12.00
N ASP A 11 9.87 15.85 11.72
CA ASP A 11 8.69 15.71 10.88
C ASP A 11 9.09 15.88 9.41
N ILE A 12 8.77 14.87 8.59
CA ILE A 12 9.00 14.86 7.16
C ILE A 12 8.28 16.02 6.46
N ARG A 13 7.13 16.47 6.98
CA ARG A 13 6.39 17.61 6.45
C ARG A 13 7.18 18.91 6.59
N THR A 14 7.66 19.21 7.79
CA THR A 14 8.44 20.42 8.07
C THR A 14 9.70 20.47 7.22
N VAL A 15 10.35 19.33 6.99
CA VAL A 15 11.53 19.26 6.12
C VAL A 15 11.16 19.58 4.67
N LEU A 16 10.11 18.99 4.11
CA LEU A 16 9.67 19.31 2.74
C LEU A 16 9.29 20.79 2.59
N GLU A 17 8.57 21.34 3.57
CA GLU A 17 8.19 22.76 3.59
C GLU A 17 9.41 23.69 3.67
N SER A 18 10.47 23.29 4.39
CA SER A 18 11.74 24.04 4.42
C SER A 18 12.44 24.13 3.06
N PHE A 19 12.11 23.22 2.14
CA PHE A 19 12.57 23.26 0.74
C PHE A 19 11.53 23.86 -0.21
N GLY A 20 10.48 24.50 0.31
CA GLY A 20 9.40 25.08 -0.49
C GLY A 20 8.54 24.05 -1.21
N LYS A 21 8.61 22.77 -0.81
CA LYS A 21 7.81 21.69 -1.40
C LYS A 21 6.50 21.56 -0.62
N PHE A 22 5.39 21.90 -1.27
CA PHE A 22 4.05 21.83 -0.70
C PHE A 22 3.21 20.72 -1.36
N PRO A 23 2.25 20.13 -0.61
CA PRO A 23 1.42 19.05 -1.14
C PRO A 23 0.48 19.57 -2.23
N ALA A 24 0.51 18.93 -3.39
CA ALA A 24 -0.41 19.18 -4.51
C ALA A 24 -1.78 18.54 -4.27
N LYS A 25 -1.84 17.39 -3.57
CA LYS A 25 -3.09 16.75 -3.14
C LYS A 25 -2.95 16.22 -1.73
N LYS A 26 -3.96 16.43 -0.88
CA LYS A 26 -3.98 15.99 0.51
C LYS A 26 -5.00 14.87 0.72
N HIS A 27 -4.61 13.86 1.48
CA HIS A 27 -5.47 12.83 2.05
C HIS A 27 -5.33 12.83 3.57
N SER A 28 -6.11 11.99 4.26
CA SER A 28 -6.15 11.97 5.73
C SER A 28 -4.79 11.64 6.39
N LYS A 29 -4.00 10.76 5.76
CA LYS A 29 -2.70 10.26 6.27
C LYS A 29 -1.53 10.45 5.33
N THR A 30 -1.82 10.74 4.06
CA THR A 30 -0.81 10.89 3.02
C THR A 30 -1.04 12.17 2.24
N ALA A 31 -0.04 12.62 1.49
CA ALA A 31 -0.20 13.67 0.51
C ALA A 31 0.69 13.41 -0.70
N PHE A 32 0.23 13.83 -1.87
CA PHE A 32 1.02 13.81 -3.09
C PHE A 32 1.73 15.14 -3.30
N TYR A 33 3.00 15.06 -3.63
CA TYR A 33 3.92 16.13 -3.96
C TYR A 33 4.47 15.88 -5.36
N PHE A 34 5.00 16.93 -5.99
CA PHE A 34 5.87 16.77 -7.14
C PHE A 34 7.19 16.13 -6.73
N ALA A 35 7.82 15.44 -7.67
CA ALA A 35 9.12 14.79 -7.48
C ALA A 35 10.19 15.71 -6.88
N LEU A 36 11.14 15.10 -6.19
CA LEU A 36 12.20 15.82 -5.47
C LEU A 36 13.23 16.41 -6.43
N ASP A 37 13.59 15.67 -7.48
CA ASP A 37 14.78 15.89 -8.30
C ASP A 37 14.52 15.96 -9.81
N ARG A 38 13.24 16.00 -10.22
CA ARG A 38 12.84 16.18 -11.63
C ARG A 38 11.60 17.06 -11.74
N GLU A 39 11.41 17.59 -12.94
CA GLU A 39 10.17 18.24 -13.34
C GLU A 39 9.16 17.19 -13.83
N GLU A 40 7.90 17.36 -13.45
CA GLU A 40 6.79 16.51 -13.89
C GLU A 40 5.49 17.31 -13.88
N GLU A 41 4.56 16.97 -14.76
CA GLU A 41 3.25 17.64 -14.84
C GLU A 41 2.25 17.14 -13.79
N LYS A 42 2.39 15.89 -13.35
CA LYS A 42 1.50 15.25 -12.38
C LYS A 42 2.29 14.79 -11.16
N PRO A 43 1.83 15.09 -9.93
CA PRO A 43 2.58 14.75 -8.72
C PRO A 43 2.64 13.24 -8.51
N SER A 44 3.84 12.69 -8.39
CA SER A 44 4.09 11.25 -8.22
C SER A 44 4.62 10.87 -6.84
N LEU A 45 5.07 11.83 -6.02
CA LEU A 45 5.68 11.55 -4.73
C LEU A 45 4.62 11.48 -3.63
N CYS A 46 4.30 10.28 -3.15
CA CYS A 46 3.35 10.07 -2.06
C CYS A 46 4.08 10.04 -0.72
N VAL A 47 3.79 10.98 0.15
CA VAL A 47 4.35 11.09 1.51
C VAL A 47 3.36 10.53 2.50
N ASP A 48 3.76 9.52 3.28
CA ASP A 48 3.01 8.97 4.41
C ASP A 48 3.52 9.61 5.71
N PHE A 49 2.69 10.44 6.33
CA PHE A 49 3.06 11.19 7.53
C PHE A 49 3.13 10.32 8.79
N GLU A 50 2.39 9.20 8.83
CA GLU A 50 2.44 8.28 9.97
C GLU A 50 3.70 7.41 9.89
N LYS A 51 4.06 6.92 8.70
CA LYS A 51 5.28 6.13 8.48
C LYS A 51 6.55 6.98 8.34
N LYS A 52 6.41 8.29 8.12
CA LYS A 52 7.51 9.23 7.84
C LYS A 52 8.38 8.81 6.65
N ILE A 53 7.73 8.28 5.62
CA ILE A 53 8.37 7.81 4.38
C ILE A 53 7.66 8.45 3.19
N ALA A 54 8.43 8.81 2.18
CA ALA A 54 7.95 9.21 0.86
C ALA A 54 8.24 8.09 -0.16
N PHE A 55 7.28 7.78 -1.00
CA PHE A 55 7.43 6.84 -2.11
C PHE A 55 7.17 7.55 -3.43
N ASP A 56 8.11 7.49 -4.36
CA ASP A 56 7.99 8.09 -5.68
C ASP A 56 7.48 7.05 -6.68
N PHE A 57 6.22 7.19 -7.10
CA PHE A 57 5.62 6.31 -8.10
C PHE A 57 6.24 6.44 -9.49
N GLY A 58 6.93 7.55 -9.80
CA GLY A 58 7.59 7.74 -11.09
C GLY A 58 8.91 6.98 -11.23
N THR A 59 9.60 6.71 -10.12
CA THR A 59 10.93 6.04 -10.12
C THR A 59 10.96 4.74 -9.31
N GLY A 60 9.94 4.47 -8.50
CA GLY A 60 9.91 3.34 -7.56
C GLY A 60 10.80 3.51 -6.32
N LYS A 61 11.39 4.70 -6.11
CA LYS A 61 12.29 4.97 -4.97
C LYS A 61 11.50 5.30 -3.71
N SER A 62 12.04 4.86 -2.56
CA SER A 62 11.55 5.22 -1.23
C SER A 62 12.56 6.13 -0.53
N TYR A 63 12.05 7.15 0.15
CA TYR A 63 12.85 8.13 0.88
C TYR A 63 12.34 8.26 2.32
N ASP A 64 13.26 8.25 3.27
CA ASP A 64 13.05 8.79 4.61
C ASP A 64 13.48 10.26 4.68
N VAL A 65 13.31 10.90 5.83
CA VAL A 65 13.67 12.31 6.03
C VAL A 65 15.15 12.62 5.73
N ILE A 66 16.07 11.66 5.93
CA ILE A 66 17.50 11.85 5.70
C ILE A 66 17.79 11.80 4.20
N SER A 67 17.30 10.77 3.53
CA SER A 67 17.46 10.59 2.08
C SER A 67 16.75 11.67 1.27
N ILE A 68 15.65 12.25 1.75
CA ILE A 68 15.06 13.47 1.16
C ILE A 68 16.08 14.61 1.15
N VAL A 69 16.73 14.87 2.28
CA VAL A 69 17.75 15.93 2.37
C VAL A 69 18.95 15.61 1.48
N GLN A 70 19.42 14.37 1.48
CA GLN A 70 20.51 13.96 0.59
C GLN A 70 20.15 14.17 -0.88
N GLN A 71 18.92 13.85 -1.27
CA GLN A 71 18.45 14.02 -2.65
C GLN A 71 18.35 15.50 -3.05
N LEU A 72 17.79 16.35 -2.18
CA LEU A 72 17.57 17.77 -2.47
C LEU A 72 18.85 18.60 -2.36
N LYS A 73 19.72 18.30 -1.39
CA LYS A 73 21.00 19.01 -1.18
C LYS A 73 22.20 18.35 -1.84
N LYS A 74 22.04 17.16 -2.43
CA LYS A 74 23.12 16.36 -3.02
C LYS A 74 24.30 16.20 -2.05
N CYS A 75 23.99 15.84 -0.80
CA CYS A 75 24.97 15.81 0.29
C CYS A 75 25.15 14.42 0.92
N SER A 76 26.21 14.28 1.73
CA SER A 76 26.44 13.07 2.51
C SER A 76 25.39 12.90 3.62
N VAL A 77 25.30 11.68 4.19
CA VAL A 77 24.46 11.42 5.37
C VAL A 77 24.87 12.32 6.53
N SER A 78 26.17 12.54 6.73
CA SER A 78 26.69 13.39 7.81
C SER A 78 26.18 14.83 7.69
N ASP A 79 26.20 15.38 6.48
CA ASP A 79 25.72 16.75 6.22
C ASP A 79 24.21 16.85 6.31
N ALA A 80 23.49 15.81 5.86
CA ALA A 80 22.05 15.73 6.04
C ALA A 80 21.67 15.71 7.52
N LEU A 81 22.40 14.97 8.36
CA LEU A 81 22.18 14.95 9.82
C LEU A 81 22.47 16.30 10.47
N LYS A 82 23.52 17.01 10.03
CA LYS A 82 23.81 18.38 10.50
C LYS A 82 22.66 19.33 10.16
N TYR A 83 22.18 19.31 8.91
CA TYR A 83 21.02 20.09 8.50
C TYR A 83 19.77 19.76 9.32
N LEU A 84 19.48 18.47 9.51
CA LEU A 84 18.28 18.02 10.21
C LEU A 84 18.29 18.31 11.72
N SER A 85 19.48 18.51 12.31
CA SER A 85 19.63 18.81 13.73
C SER A 85 18.94 20.11 14.15
N GLN A 86 18.83 21.10 13.25
CA GLN A 86 18.17 22.38 13.53
C GLN A 86 16.66 22.23 13.77
N PHE A 87 16.03 21.21 13.17
CA PHE A 87 14.59 20.93 13.33
C PHE A 87 14.27 20.21 14.65
N VAL A 88 15.28 19.61 15.29
CA VAL A 88 15.09 18.93 16.59
C VAL A 88 14.97 19.94 17.73
N VAL A 89 15.67 21.08 17.63
CA VAL A 89 15.62 22.16 18.64
C VAL A 89 14.24 22.82 18.66
N LEU A 90 13.61 22.99 17.50
CA LEU A 90 12.25 23.54 17.36
C LEU A 90 11.17 22.62 17.93
N ASN A 91 11.42 21.31 18.00
CA ASN A 91 10.46 20.31 18.47
C ASN A 91 10.50 20.06 19.99
N GLN A 92 11.31 20.80 20.77
CA GLN A 92 11.35 20.65 22.23
C GLN A 92 10.06 21.09 22.95
N ASN A 93 9.15 21.78 22.26
CA ASN A 93 7.84 22.17 22.80
C ASN A 93 6.70 21.20 22.49
N PHE A 94 6.98 20.06 21.82
CA PHE A 94 5.98 19.03 21.58
C PHE A 94 6.31 17.78 22.38
N THR A 95 5.55 17.57 23.44
CA THR A 95 5.53 16.29 24.16
C THR A 95 5.25 15.16 23.17
N PRO A 96 6.06 14.08 23.15
CA PRO A 96 5.76 12.93 22.34
C PRO A 96 4.48 12.31 22.90
N LYS A 97 3.36 12.44 22.17
CA LYS A 97 2.22 11.56 22.39
C LYS A 97 2.73 10.15 22.16
N THR A 98 2.84 9.40 23.26
CA THR A 98 2.99 7.95 23.25
C THR A 98 2.03 7.39 22.22
N LEU A 99 2.59 6.74 21.19
CA LEU A 99 1.84 6.04 20.17
C LEU A 99 1.17 4.83 20.85
N THR A 100 0.00 5.05 21.42
CA THR A 100 -0.96 3.98 21.64
C THR A 100 -1.23 3.33 20.27
N PRO A 101 -1.33 1.99 20.16
CA PRO A 101 -1.80 1.36 18.94
C PRO A 101 -3.14 1.99 18.57
N LYS A 102 -3.18 2.80 17.51
CA LYS A 102 -4.45 3.37 17.05
C LYS A 102 -5.35 2.19 16.68
N PRO A 103 -6.63 2.20 17.08
CA PRO A 103 -7.59 1.23 16.56
C PRO A 103 -7.55 1.30 15.04
N GLU A 104 -7.64 0.14 14.40
CA GLU A 104 -7.70 0.05 12.94
C GLU A 104 -8.80 1.01 12.45
N ASN A 105 -8.48 1.89 11.50
CA ASN A 105 -9.43 2.91 11.02
C ASN A 105 -10.57 2.31 10.17
N TYR A 106 -10.73 0.99 10.25
CA TYR A 106 -11.72 0.23 9.52
C TYR A 106 -12.33 -0.86 10.40
N GLN A 107 -13.53 -1.29 10.05
CA GLN A 107 -14.22 -2.43 10.64
C GLN A 107 -14.83 -3.26 9.52
N ILE A 108 -14.65 -4.57 9.57
CA ILE A 108 -15.39 -5.49 8.69
C ILE A 108 -16.76 -5.71 9.34
N LEU A 109 -17.82 -5.41 8.59
CA LEU A 109 -19.20 -5.51 9.06
C LEU A 109 -19.81 -6.86 8.71
N ASN A 110 -19.54 -7.34 7.49
CA ASN A 110 -20.04 -8.63 7.01
C ASN A 110 -19.13 -9.20 5.92
N VAL A 111 -19.02 -10.51 5.87
CA VAL A 111 -18.34 -11.26 4.80
C VAL A 111 -19.29 -12.35 4.34
N GLN A 112 -19.69 -12.31 3.08
CA GLN A 112 -20.65 -13.25 2.50
C GLN A 112 -20.28 -13.65 1.09
N GLU A 113 -20.99 -14.61 0.52
CA GLU A 113 -20.91 -14.89 -0.92
C GLU A 113 -21.35 -13.67 -1.73
N VAL A 114 -20.79 -13.51 -2.92
CA VAL A 114 -21.11 -12.38 -3.79
C VAL A 114 -22.56 -12.48 -4.25
N LYS A 115 -23.40 -11.58 -3.75
CA LYS A 115 -24.84 -11.52 -4.04
C LYS A 115 -25.30 -10.13 -4.48
N HIS A 116 -24.58 -9.08 -4.09
CA HIS A 116 -24.93 -7.70 -4.41
C HIS A 116 -24.89 -7.47 -5.94
N PRO A 117 -25.99 -6.98 -6.55
CA PRO A 117 -26.09 -6.81 -8.01
C PRO A 117 -24.93 -6.02 -8.62
N ALA A 118 -24.57 -4.88 -8.03
CA ALA A 118 -23.44 -4.08 -8.50
C ALA A 118 -22.08 -4.81 -8.49
N LEU A 119 -21.87 -5.77 -7.59
CA LEU A 119 -20.65 -6.58 -7.55
C LEU A 119 -20.70 -7.68 -8.61
N LEU A 120 -21.86 -8.30 -8.82
CA LEU A 120 -22.07 -9.26 -9.91
C LEU A 120 -21.87 -8.60 -11.27
N ASP A 121 -22.43 -7.42 -11.49
CA ASP A 121 -22.27 -6.66 -12.72
C ASP A 121 -20.81 -6.23 -12.94
N TYR A 122 -20.11 -5.86 -11.87
CA TYR A 122 -18.68 -5.58 -11.95
C TYR A 122 -17.86 -6.83 -12.31
N LEU A 123 -18.15 -8.00 -11.75
CA LEU A 123 -17.47 -9.25 -12.15
C LEU A 123 -17.76 -9.61 -13.61
N LYS A 124 -19.02 -9.46 -14.07
CA LYS A 124 -19.41 -9.63 -15.48
C LYS A 124 -18.64 -8.69 -16.40
N SER A 125 -18.58 -7.40 -16.07
CA SER A 125 -17.87 -6.40 -16.89
C SER A 125 -16.37 -6.66 -16.94
N ARG A 126 -15.83 -7.34 -15.92
CA ARG A 126 -14.44 -7.80 -15.85
C ARG A 126 -14.23 -9.20 -16.43
N LYS A 127 -15.28 -9.86 -16.94
CA LYS A 127 -15.28 -11.21 -17.52
C LYS A 127 -14.69 -12.28 -16.59
N VAL A 128 -15.07 -12.23 -15.31
CA VAL A 128 -14.62 -13.15 -14.26
C VAL A 128 -15.77 -13.57 -13.32
N LEU A 129 -17.01 -13.55 -13.81
CA LEU A 129 -18.18 -13.90 -12.98
C LEU A 129 -18.15 -15.38 -12.56
N GLU A 130 -17.63 -16.24 -13.43
CA GLU A 130 -17.52 -17.68 -13.25
C GLU A 130 -16.65 -18.03 -12.03
N GLN A 131 -15.75 -17.13 -11.64
CA GLN A 131 -14.85 -17.28 -10.50
C GLN A 131 -15.37 -16.62 -9.21
N LYS A 132 -16.67 -16.27 -9.15
CA LYS A 132 -17.29 -15.61 -7.98
C LYS A 132 -17.09 -16.39 -6.67
N ASP A 133 -16.93 -17.71 -6.74
CA ASP A 133 -16.80 -18.58 -5.57
C ASP A 133 -15.40 -18.48 -4.93
N LEU A 134 -14.40 -17.99 -5.67
CA LEU A 134 -13.05 -17.72 -5.19
C LEU A 134 -12.93 -16.38 -4.44
N VAL A 135 -13.99 -15.58 -4.41
CA VAL A 135 -14.02 -14.27 -3.76
C VAL A 135 -15.21 -14.13 -2.83
N LYS A 136 -15.18 -13.12 -1.97
CA LYS A 136 -16.29 -12.80 -1.05
C LYS A 136 -16.78 -11.39 -1.29
N GLU A 137 -18.04 -11.15 -0.99
CA GLU A 137 -18.55 -9.81 -0.81
C GLU A 137 -18.27 -9.36 0.63
N VAL A 138 -17.53 -8.26 0.75
CA VAL A 138 -17.11 -7.73 2.04
C VAL A 138 -17.71 -6.36 2.23
N HIS A 139 -18.52 -6.21 3.28
CA HIS A 139 -19.04 -4.93 3.76
C HIS A 139 -18.15 -4.42 4.88
N TYR A 140 -17.80 -3.15 4.81
CA TYR A 140 -16.85 -2.55 5.74
C TYR A 140 -17.20 -1.10 6.04
N GLN A 141 -16.69 -0.63 7.16
CA GLN A 141 -16.68 0.78 7.54
C GLN A 141 -15.24 1.28 7.56
N LEU A 142 -14.99 2.44 6.98
CA LEU A 142 -13.72 3.17 7.01
C LEU A 142 -13.97 4.55 7.63
N GLY A 143 -13.62 4.71 8.91
CA GLY A 143 -14.02 5.86 9.71
C GLY A 143 -15.54 6.01 9.77
N ARG A 144 -16.10 7.04 9.13
CA ARG A 144 -17.55 7.30 9.08
C ARG A 144 -18.23 6.81 7.79
N LYS A 145 -17.46 6.31 6.82
CA LYS A 145 -17.99 5.88 5.52
C LYS A 145 -18.16 4.38 5.51
N GLN A 146 -19.31 3.89 5.08
CA GLN A 146 -19.52 2.48 4.78
C GLN A 146 -19.26 2.22 3.30
N GLY A 147 -18.84 1.00 3.00
CA GLY A 147 -18.58 0.55 1.64
C GLY A 147 -18.65 -0.96 1.53
N PHE A 148 -18.69 -1.44 0.31
CA PHE A 148 -18.66 -2.87 0.00
C PHE A 148 -17.85 -3.12 -1.27
N GLY A 149 -17.34 -4.34 -1.41
CA GLY A 149 -16.55 -4.73 -2.57
C GLY A 149 -16.31 -6.23 -2.65
N ILE A 150 -15.73 -6.64 -3.78
CA ILE A 150 -15.16 -7.97 -3.96
C ILE A 150 -13.90 -8.03 -3.09
N GLY A 151 -13.87 -8.92 -2.12
CA GLY A 151 -12.76 -9.20 -1.23
C GLY A 151 -12.08 -10.50 -1.56
N PHE A 152 -10.75 -10.46 -1.56
CA PHE A 152 -9.87 -11.61 -1.69
C PHE A 152 -8.95 -11.67 -0.48
N GLN A 153 -8.96 -12.78 0.25
CA GLN A 153 -8.20 -12.89 1.50
C GLN A 153 -6.72 -13.19 1.20
N ASN A 154 -5.82 -12.52 1.92
CA ASN A 154 -4.38 -12.70 1.81
C ASN A 154 -3.81 -13.55 2.95
N ASN A 155 -2.53 -13.92 2.88
CA ASN A 155 -1.89 -14.81 3.87
C ASN A 155 -1.85 -14.23 5.30
N SER A 156 -1.97 -12.91 5.46
CA SER A 156 -2.10 -12.25 6.77
C SER A 156 -3.56 -12.15 7.24
N LYS A 157 -4.49 -12.86 6.59
CA LYS A 157 -5.95 -12.81 6.82
C LYS A 157 -6.59 -11.44 6.54
N GLY A 158 -5.86 -10.50 5.96
CA GLY A 158 -6.41 -9.23 5.45
C GLY A 158 -7.18 -9.45 4.15
N PHE A 159 -8.01 -8.49 3.76
CA PHE A 159 -8.78 -8.54 2.53
C PHE A 159 -8.31 -7.47 1.54
N GLU A 160 -7.95 -7.92 0.34
CA GLU A 160 -7.79 -7.04 -0.81
C GLU A 160 -9.18 -6.79 -1.41
N ILE A 161 -9.63 -5.54 -1.34
CA ILE A 161 -10.97 -5.14 -1.76
C ILE A 161 -10.91 -4.42 -3.09
N ARG A 162 -11.82 -4.77 -4.00
CA ARG A 162 -12.01 -4.09 -5.28
C ARG A 162 -13.48 -3.96 -5.65
N ASN A 163 -13.84 -2.78 -6.14
CA ASN A 163 -15.09 -2.52 -6.84
C ASN A 163 -14.82 -1.58 -8.02
N ALA A 164 -15.87 -1.09 -8.69
CA ALA A 164 -15.72 -0.18 -9.83
C ALA A 164 -14.97 1.13 -9.51
N TYR A 165 -14.94 1.54 -8.23
CA TYR A 165 -14.49 2.85 -7.80
C TYR A 165 -13.22 2.81 -6.93
N SER A 166 -12.86 1.66 -6.38
CA SER A 166 -11.85 1.59 -5.33
C SER A 166 -11.07 0.28 -5.37
N LYS A 167 -9.79 0.40 -5.02
CA LYS A 167 -8.88 -0.71 -4.71
C LYS A 167 -8.23 -0.40 -3.38
N ILE A 168 -8.54 -1.17 -2.34
CA ILE A 168 -8.02 -0.96 -0.99
C ILE A 168 -7.62 -2.29 -0.37
N CYS A 169 -6.90 -2.23 0.74
CA CYS A 169 -6.64 -3.39 1.59
C CYS A 169 -7.22 -3.12 2.97
N LEU A 170 -8.01 -4.05 3.49
CA LEU A 170 -8.48 -4.08 4.87
C LEU A 170 -7.59 -5.04 5.66
N GLY A 171 -6.96 -4.54 6.71
CA GLY A 171 -5.97 -5.27 7.48
C GLY A 171 -4.58 -5.22 6.86
N LYS A 172 -3.72 -6.16 7.24
CA LYS A 172 -2.33 -6.19 6.79
C LYS A 172 -2.24 -6.63 5.34
N LYS A 173 -1.64 -5.79 4.52
CA LYS A 173 -1.36 -6.09 3.11
C LYS A 173 -0.33 -7.23 3.00
N ASP A 174 -0.64 -8.23 2.19
CA ASP A 174 0.16 -9.44 2.04
C ASP A 174 0.00 -10.03 0.64
N ILE A 175 0.92 -10.92 0.27
CA ILE A 175 0.74 -11.86 -0.83
C ILE A 175 -0.35 -12.88 -0.47
N THR A 176 -0.88 -13.55 -1.50
CA THR A 176 -1.70 -14.75 -1.34
C THR A 176 -0.97 -15.90 -2.01
N LEU A 177 -0.68 -16.97 -1.27
CA LEU A 177 -0.14 -18.22 -1.80
C LEU A 177 -1.25 -19.28 -1.76
N ILE A 178 -1.61 -19.81 -2.92
CA ILE A 178 -2.53 -20.94 -3.06
C ILE A 178 -1.71 -22.13 -3.50
N GLN A 179 -1.61 -23.12 -2.62
CA GLN A 179 -0.84 -24.33 -2.88
C GLN A 179 -1.78 -25.42 -3.40
N SER A 180 -1.35 -26.10 -4.46
CA SER A 180 -1.95 -27.34 -4.91
C SER A 180 -1.67 -28.46 -3.91
N GLU A 181 -2.55 -29.46 -3.87
CA GLU A 181 -2.33 -30.68 -3.09
C GLU A 181 -1.14 -31.50 -3.64
N ILE A 182 -0.88 -31.38 -4.94
CA ILE A 182 0.25 -32.00 -5.62
C ILE A 182 1.41 -31.01 -5.64
N LYS A 183 2.62 -31.47 -5.28
CA LYS A 183 3.84 -30.68 -5.38
C LYS A 183 4.19 -30.42 -6.84
N HIS A 184 4.19 -29.16 -7.22
CA HIS A 184 4.61 -28.71 -8.55
C HIS A 184 6.01 -28.11 -8.52
N LYS A 185 6.70 -28.11 -9.67
CA LYS A 185 8.02 -27.46 -9.83
C LYS A 185 7.91 -26.00 -10.25
N GLU A 186 6.72 -25.58 -10.63
CA GLU A 186 6.43 -24.27 -11.22
C GLU A 186 5.36 -23.55 -10.40
N ILE A 187 5.38 -22.22 -10.45
CA ILE A 187 4.43 -21.35 -9.77
C ILE A 187 4.00 -20.25 -10.73
N ALA A 188 2.69 -20.02 -10.86
CA ALA A 188 2.18 -18.90 -11.64
C ALA A 188 2.08 -17.66 -10.75
N LEU A 189 2.66 -16.55 -11.22
CA LEU A 189 2.76 -15.28 -10.50
C LEU A 189 1.79 -14.24 -11.08
N PHE A 190 1.04 -13.57 -10.21
CA PHE A 190 0.06 -12.55 -10.57
C PHE A 190 0.32 -11.24 -9.83
N GLU A 191 0.18 -10.09 -10.50
CA GLU A 191 0.31 -8.77 -9.86
C GLU A 191 -0.80 -8.54 -8.83
N GLY A 192 -2.04 -8.88 -9.20
CA GLY A 192 -3.19 -8.80 -8.31
C GLY A 192 -4.20 -9.92 -8.53
N PHE A 193 -5.13 -10.04 -7.58
CA PHE A 193 -6.06 -11.17 -7.59
C PHE A 193 -7.01 -11.20 -8.80
N PHE A 194 -7.29 -10.06 -9.44
CA PHE A 194 -8.10 -10.06 -10.67
C PHE A 194 -7.37 -10.69 -11.87
N ASP A 195 -6.04 -10.63 -11.90
CA ASP A 195 -5.24 -11.29 -12.94
C ASP A 195 -5.32 -12.81 -12.73
N TYR A 196 -5.24 -13.23 -11.46
CA TYR A 196 -5.49 -14.62 -11.05
C TYR A 196 -6.90 -15.09 -11.44
N LEU A 197 -7.96 -14.33 -11.13
CA LEU A 197 -9.33 -14.71 -11.54
C LEU A 197 -9.47 -14.82 -13.06
N THR A 198 -8.80 -13.95 -13.82
CA THR A 198 -8.81 -14.02 -15.28
C THR A 198 -8.12 -15.28 -15.78
N PHE A 199 -6.99 -15.65 -15.18
CA PHE A 199 -6.29 -16.90 -15.49
C PHE A 199 -7.14 -18.13 -15.17
N ARG A 200 -7.89 -18.12 -14.06
CA ARG A 200 -8.80 -19.21 -13.70
C ARG A 200 -9.94 -19.43 -14.70
N ASN A 201 -10.30 -18.42 -15.50
CA ASN A 201 -11.24 -18.59 -16.61
C ASN A 201 -10.64 -19.31 -17.83
N LEU A 202 -9.30 -19.38 -17.93
CA LEU A 202 -8.59 -20.02 -19.04
C LEU A 202 -8.21 -21.47 -18.73
N GLU A 203 -8.10 -21.84 -17.45
CA GLU A 203 -7.89 -23.22 -17.05
C GLU A 203 -9.16 -24.04 -17.35
N GLN A 204 -9.05 -24.96 -18.30
CA GLN A 204 -10.17 -25.80 -18.77
C GLN A 204 -10.60 -26.85 -17.72
N ASP A 205 -9.67 -27.23 -16.84
CA ASP A 205 -9.92 -28.15 -15.73
C ASP A 205 -9.84 -27.40 -14.39
N ASN A 206 -10.76 -27.69 -13.47
CA ASN A 206 -10.75 -27.09 -12.13
C ASN A 206 -9.52 -27.50 -11.30
N THR A 207 -8.74 -28.47 -11.76
CA THR A 207 -7.54 -28.97 -11.10
C THR A 207 -6.38 -27.98 -11.28
N PRO A 208 -5.78 -27.48 -10.18
CA PRO A 208 -4.63 -26.59 -10.27
C PRO A 208 -3.45 -27.23 -10.99
N SER A 209 -3.04 -26.62 -12.12
CA SER A 209 -1.87 -27.07 -12.88
C SER A 209 -0.54 -26.76 -12.18
N CYS A 210 -0.55 -25.82 -11.24
CA CYS A 210 0.60 -25.35 -10.48
C CYS A 210 0.16 -24.66 -9.17
N ASP A 211 1.13 -24.24 -8.36
CA ASP A 211 0.88 -23.30 -7.25
C ASP A 211 0.63 -21.89 -7.81
N TYR A 212 -0.13 -21.07 -7.08
CA TYR A 212 -0.41 -19.68 -7.46
C TYR A 212 0.10 -18.71 -6.41
N LEU A 213 0.86 -17.71 -6.87
CA LEU A 213 1.34 -16.61 -6.05
C LEU A 213 0.75 -15.30 -6.55
N ILE A 214 -0.07 -14.67 -5.73
CA ILE A 214 -0.68 -13.38 -6.01
C ILE A 214 0.02 -12.32 -5.16
N LEU A 215 0.64 -11.33 -5.79
CA LEU A 215 1.37 -10.27 -5.08
C LEU A 215 0.45 -9.30 -4.35
N ASN A 216 -0.76 -9.09 -4.88
CA ASN A 216 -1.75 -8.10 -4.44
C ASN A 216 -1.28 -6.63 -4.53
N SER A 217 -0.06 -6.38 -5.00
CA SER A 217 0.56 -5.08 -5.29
C SER A 217 2.01 -5.29 -5.72
N THR A 218 2.50 -4.48 -6.66
CA THR A 218 3.93 -4.46 -7.06
C THR A 218 4.87 -4.18 -5.87
N ALA A 219 4.44 -3.40 -4.88
CA ALA A 219 5.18 -3.19 -3.64
C ALA A 219 5.49 -4.48 -2.84
N MET A 220 4.79 -5.58 -3.09
CA MET A 220 5.02 -6.87 -2.42
C MET A 220 6.02 -7.77 -3.16
N PHE A 221 6.60 -7.33 -4.29
CA PHE A 221 7.51 -8.13 -5.11
C PHE A 221 8.74 -8.69 -4.37
N SER A 222 9.22 -8.00 -3.32
CA SER A 222 10.35 -8.47 -2.52
C SER A 222 9.99 -9.52 -1.47
N LYS A 223 8.69 -9.71 -1.18
CA LYS A 223 8.22 -10.61 -0.12
C LYS A 223 8.38 -12.09 -0.47
N PRO A 224 8.10 -12.55 -1.70
CA PRO A 224 8.34 -13.93 -2.13
C PRO A 224 9.78 -14.39 -2.00
N LYS A 225 10.78 -13.49 -2.05
CA LYS A 225 12.21 -13.84 -1.93
C LYS A 225 12.62 -14.43 -0.57
N LYS A 226 11.69 -14.49 0.39
CA LYS A 226 11.90 -15.04 1.73
C LYS A 226 11.30 -16.44 1.91
N PHE A 227 10.66 -16.98 0.87
CA PHE A 227 10.14 -18.34 0.83
C PHE A 227 11.13 -19.27 0.14
#